data_AF-A0A950FLP7-F1
#
_entry.id   AF-A0A950FLP7-F1
#
_cell.length_a   1.000
_cell.length_b   1.000
_cell.length_c   1.000
_cell.angle_alpha   90.00
_cell.angle_beta   90.00
_cell.angle_gamma   90.00
#
_symmetry.space_group_name_H-M   'P 1'
#
loop_
_entity.id
_entity.type
_entity.pdbx_description
1 polymer ?
#
loop_
_entity_poly.entity_id
_entity_poly.type
_entity_poly.pdbx_seq_one_letter_code
_entity_poly.pdbx_strand_id
1 'polypeptide(L)' 'SVRAVGLANAANPVAIVVPCHRVIGTDGSLTGYGGGISRKRWLLTHEGVALEKFPTRHIPEAA' A
#
# COMPACT_ATOMS: atom_id res chain seq x y z
N SER A 1 14.91 -8.07 8.13
CA SER A 1 13.64 -8.76 8.46
C SER A 1 12.53 -8.21 7.57
N VAL A 2 11.45 -8.99 7.32
CA VAL A 2 10.30 -8.55 6.49
C VAL A 2 9.68 -7.24 7.01
N ARG A 3 9.58 -7.09 8.33
CA ARG A 3 9.05 -5.88 8.97
C ARG A 3 9.91 -4.63 8.68
N ALA A 4 11.24 -4.76 8.71
CA ALA A 4 12.15 -3.64 8.39
C ALA A 4 12.02 -3.20 6.93
N VAL A 5 11.89 -4.16 6.00
CA VAL A 5 11.66 -3.87 4.58
C VAL A 5 10.32 -3.14 4.38
N GLY A 6 9.27 -3.58 5.06
CA GLY A 6 7.96 -2.92 5.01
C GLY A 6 8.00 -1.47 5.49
N LEU A 7 8.71 -1.18 6.58
CA LEU A 7 8.91 0.18 7.09
C LEU A 7 9.73 1.04 6.12
N ALA A 8 10.82 0.51 5.57
CA ALA A 8 11.63 1.22 4.59
C ALA A 8 10.84 1.57 3.32
N ASN A 9 10.03 0.64 2.81
CA ASN A 9 9.16 0.88 1.65
C ASN A 9 8.11 1.96 1.93
N ALA A 10 7.53 1.97 3.14
CA ALA A 10 6.56 2.99 3.51
C ALA A 10 7.17 4.40 3.59
N ALA A 11 8.47 4.49 3.92
CA ALA A 11 9.23 5.73 4.05
C ALA A 11 9.92 6.20 2.75
N ASN A 12 9.64 5.57 1.61
CA ASN A 12 10.23 5.94 0.33
C ASN A 12 9.91 7.40 -0.05
N PRO A 13 10.92 8.28 -0.21
CA PRO A 13 10.72 9.70 -0.54
C PRO A 13 10.35 9.94 -2.02
N VAL A 14 10.57 8.95 -2.89
CA VAL A 14 10.29 9.07 -4.34
C VAL A 14 9.18 8.07 -4.71
N ALA A 15 7.97 8.32 -4.19
CA ALA A 15 6.80 7.51 -4.47
C ALA A 15 6.48 7.47 -5.99
N ILE A 16 5.77 6.42 -6.43
CA ILE A 16 5.43 6.15 -7.84
C ILE A 16 6.63 5.71 -8.68
N VAL A 17 7.72 6.49 -8.72
CA VAL A 17 8.95 6.14 -9.47
C VAL A 17 9.60 4.89 -8.87
N VAL A 18 9.80 4.89 -7.55
CA VAL A 18 10.06 3.67 -6.81
C VAL A 18 8.69 3.13 -6.38
N PRO A 19 8.25 1.96 -6.90
CA PRO A 19 6.86 1.53 -6.84
C PRO A 19 6.50 0.89 -5.49
N CYS A 20 6.66 1.62 -4.39
CA CYS A 20 6.36 1.16 -3.04
C CYS A 20 4.86 0.87 -2.82
N HIS A 21 3.98 1.38 -3.68
CA HIS A 21 2.56 1.02 -3.70
C HIS A 21 2.29 -0.41 -4.17
N ARG A 22 3.25 -1.07 -4.85
CA ARG A 22 3.11 -2.46 -5.32
C ARG A 22 3.43 -3.53 -4.27
N VAL A 23 3.96 -3.14 -3.12
CA VAL A 23 4.27 -4.08 -2.03
C VAL A 23 3.05 -4.25 -1.13
N ILE A 24 2.59 -5.47 -0.91
CA ILE A 24 1.38 -5.79 -0.15
C ILE A 24 1.66 -6.80 0.98
N GLY A 25 0.76 -6.87 1.96
CA GLY A 25 0.82 -7.91 2.99
C GLY A 25 0.62 -9.30 2.40
N THR A 26 1.19 -10.31 3.05
CA THR A 26 1.04 -11.73 2.63
C THR A 26 -0.41 -12.21 2.75
N ASP A 27 -1.22 -11.54 3.57
CA ASP A 27 -2.66 -11.74 3.73
C ASP A 27 -3.49 -10.94 2.70
N GLY A 28 -2.84 -10.28 1.74
CA GLY A 28 -3.49 -9.41 0.75
C GLY A 28 -3.87 -8.02 1.29
N SER A 29 -3.51 -7.68 2.53
CA SER A 29 -3.84 -6.36 3.08
C SER A 29 -3.00 -5.24 2.46
N LEU A 30 -3.66 -4.12 2.14
CA LEU A 30 -2.98 -2.88 1.78
C LEU A 30 -2.50 -2.19 3.06
N THR A 31 -1.18 -2.16 3.26
CA THR A 31 -0.53 -1.55 4.42
C THR A 31 0.66 -0.70 3.98
N GLY A 32 1.19 0.13 4.89
CA GLY A 32 2.50 0.78 4.75
C GLY A 32 2.69 1.55 3.43
N TYR A 33 2.15 2.76 3.37
CA TYR A 33 2.38 3.67 2.24
C TYR A 33 2.38 5.12 2.70
N GLY A 34 3.51 5.82 2.51
CA GLY A 34 3.68 7.20 2.94
C GLY A 34 2.67 8.18 2.34
N GLY A 35 2.09 7.86 1.17
CA GLY A 35 1.03 8.65 0.54
C GLY A 35 -0.40 8.31 0.97
N GLY A 36 -0.59 7.45 1.98
CA GLY A 36 -1.91 7.02 2.47
C GLY A 36 -2.54 5.86 1.70
N ILE A 37 -3.29 5.01 2.40
CA ILE A 37 -3.82 3.77 1.84
C ILE A 37 -4.79 4.01 0.69
N SER A 38 -5.61 5.07 0.72
CA SER A 38 -6.51 5.42 -0.38
C SER A 38 -5.77 5.69 -1.69
N ARG A 39 -4.61 6.35 -1.62
CA ARG A 39 -3.79 6.62 -2.82
C ARG A 39 -3.11 5.36 -3.34
N LYS A 40 -2.61 4.50 -2.44
CA LYS A 40 -2.07 3.17 -2.81
C LYS A 40 -3.14 2.32 -3.51
N ARG A 41 -4.36 2.34 -2.96
CA ARG A 41 -5.53 1.70 -3.54
C ARG A 41 -5.78 2.22 -4.96
N TRP A 42 -5.90 3.54 -5.12
CA TRP A 42 -6.11 4.17 -6.42
C TRP A 42 -5.03 3.82 -7.45
N LEU A 43 -3.75 3.87 -7.07
CA LEU A 43 -2.62 3.54 -7.95
C LEU A 43 -2.68 2.09 -8.44
N LEU A 44 -2.97 1.15 -7.54
CA LEU A 44 -3.13 -0.26 -7.91
C LEU A 44 -4.31 -0.47 -8.87
N THR A 45 -5.47 0.18 -8.62
CA THR A 45 -6.60 0.15 -9.57
C THR A 45 -6.21 0.73 -10.91
N HIS A 46 -5.50 1.86 -10.92
CA HIS A 46 -5.05 2.54 -12.13
C HIS A 46 -4.11 1.67 -12.98
N GLU A 47 -3.30 0.83 -12.32
CA GLU A 47 -2.45 -0.18 -12.96
C GLU A 47 -3.20 -1.45 -13.40
N GLY A 48 -4.52 -1.52 -13.22
CA GLY A 48 -5.35 -2.65 -13.62
C GLY A 48 -5.44 -3.77 -12.59
N VAL A 49 -5.01 -3.54 -11.35
CA VAL A 49 -5.13 -4.54 -10.28
C VAL A 49 -6.58 -4.62 -9.79
N ALA A 50 -7.18 -5.81 -9.89
CA ALA A 50 -8.51 -6.09 -9.35
C ALA A 50 -8.48 -6.13 -7.82
N LEU A 51 -8.89 -5.03 -7.19
CA LEU A 51 -8.78 -4.83 -5.75
C LEU A 51 -9.78 -5.59 -4.88
N GLU A 52 -10.76 -6.25 -5.49
CA GLU A 52 -11.64 -7.20 -4.79
C GLU A 52 -10.84 -8.32 -4.10
N LYS A 53 -9.59 -8.55 -4.55
CA LYS A 53 -8.65 -9.51 -3.97
C LYS A 53 -7.86 -9.00 -2.76
N PHE A 54 -7.98 -7.71 -2.40
CA PHE A 54 -7.14 -7.05 -1.39
C PHE A 54 -7.98 -6.26 -0.38
N PRO A 55 -8.57 -6.93 0.62
CA PRO A 55 -9.32 -6.26 1.67
C PRO A 55 -8.39 -5.33 2.45
N THR A 56 -8.71 -4.04 2.48
CA THR A 56 -8.09 -3.13 3.44
C THR A 56 -8.56 -3.56 4.82
N ARG A 57 -7.65 -3.89 5.74
CA ARG A 57 -8.02 -3.95 7.16
C ARG A 57 -8.71 -2.63 7.48
N HIS A 58 -9.86 -2.70 8.13
CA HIS A 58 -10.68 -1.56 8.51
C HIS A 58 -9.78 -0.54 9.22
N ILE A 59 -9.45 0.55 8.52
CA ILE A 59 -8.84 1.72 9.12
C ILE A 59 -10.06 2.56 9.50
N PRO A 60 -10.30 2.83 10.79
CA PRO A 60 -11.34 3.79 11.15
C PRO A 60 -11.05 5.05 10.36
N GLU A 61 -12.02 5.44 9.53
CA GLU A 61 -11.97 6.67 8.75
C GLU A 61 -11.66 7.79 9.75
N ALA A 62 -10.59 8.54 9.45
CA ALA A 62 -10.08 9.55 10.36
C ALA A 62 -11.23 10.48 10.78
N ALA A 63 -11.45 10.58 12.09
CA ALA A 63 -12.08 11.73 12.72
C ALA A 63 -11.17 12.96 12.55
#